data_AF-A0A349JXY8-F1
#
_entry.id   AF-A0A349JXY8-F1
#
_cell.length_a   1.000
_cell.length_b   1.000
_cell.length_c   1.000
_cell.angle_alpha   90.00
_cell.angle_beta   90.00
_cell.angle_gamma   90.00
#
_symmetry.space_group_name_H-M   'P 1'
#
loop_
_entity.id
_entity.type
_entity.pdbx_description
1 polymer ?
#
loop_
_entity_poly.entity_id
_entity_poly.type
_entity_poly.pdbx_seq_one_letter_code
_entity_poly.pdbx_strand_id
1 'polypeptide(L)'
;MSESQATSPQIACFLKTYCGWSEGVRAIMRKYELDYEEKDIIANPAFRWEMEQKSGQPLSPCVEINGEMLPDVSGEEVEAWMIERGLVTAREVEPDAPIDSSCSQEEHEARARVEAETQ
;
A
#
# COMPACT_ATOMS: atom_id res chain seq x y z
N MET A 1 -8.03 -24.55 25.00
CA MET A 1 -8.55 -24.27 23.65
C MET A 1 -7.91 -22.96 23.24
N SER A 2 -6.84 -23.02 22.46
CA SER A 2 -6.14 -21.82 21.97
C SER A 2 -6.80 -21.45 20.67
N GLU A 3 -7.77 -20.54 20.74
CA GLU A 3 -8.22 -19.82 19.55
C GLU A 3 -7.03 -18.98 19.08
N SER A 4 -6.38 -19.46 18.02
CA SER A 4 -5.66 -18.60 17.10
C SER A 4 -6.65 -17.54 16.64
N GLN A 5 -6.70 -16.42 17.36
CA GLN A 5 -7.31 -15.19 16.87
C GLN A 5 -6.48 -14.79 15.65
N ALA A 6 -6.86 -15.30 14.50
CA ALA A 6 -6.56 -14.70 13.22
C ALA A 6 -7.36 -13.40 13.19
N THR A 7 -6.90 -12.41 13.95
CA THR A 7 -7.36 -11.03 13.79
C THR A 7 -6.85 -10.64 12.41
N SER A 8 -7.74 -10.71 11.40
CA SER A 8 -7.42 -10.22 10.07
C SER A 8 -6.80 -8.83 10.21
N PRO A 9 -5.59 -8.59 9.66
CA PRO A 9 -4.93 -7.30 9.80
C PRO A 9 -5.85 -6.22 9.22
N GLN A 10 -6.02 -5.11 9.95
CA GLN A 10 -6.80 -3.99 9.43
C GLN A 10 -5.97 -3.27 8.38
N ILE A 11 -6.26 -3.55 7.11
CA ILE A 11 -5.55 -2.94 5.98
C ILE A 11 -6.48 -1.93 5.34
N ALA A 12 -6.06 -0.68 5.19
CA ALA A 12 -6.78 0.33 4.42
C ALA A 12 -5.87 0.89 3.33
N CYS A 13 -6.21 0.64 2.07
CA CYS A 13 -5.44 1.09 0.92
C CYS A 13 -6.09 2.33 0.31
N PHE A 14 -5.38 3.45 0.38
CA PHE A 14 -5.76 4.69 -0.29
C PHE A 14 -5.23 4.66 -1.72
N LEU A 15 -6.12 4.30 -2.64
CA LEU A 15 -5.79 4.02 -4.03
C LEU A 15 -6.45 5.04 -4.96
N LYS A 16 -5.88 5.20 -6.16
CA LYS A 16 -6.51 5.92 -7.26
C LYS A 16 -7.14 4.90 -8.20
N THR A 17 -8.34 5.18 -8.70
CA THR A 17 -9.04 4.28 -9.64
C THR A 17 -8.20 3.98 -10.89
N TYR A 18 -7.45 4.98 -11.39
CA TYR A 18 -6.70 4.90 -12.64
C TYR A 18 -5.20 5.13 -12.41
N CYS A 19 -4.52 4.19 -11.76
CA CYS A 19 -3.08 4.27 -11.55
C CYS A 19 -2.45 2.87 -11.54
N GLY A 20 -1.39 2.66 -12.32
CA GLY A 20 -0.67 1.38 -12.38
C GLY A 20 -0.08 0.96 -11.02
N TRP A 21 0.32 1.92 -10.18
CA TRP A 21 0.74 1.66 -8.79
C TRP A 21 -0.37 1.08 -7.92
N SER A 22 -1.59 1.59 -8.06
CA SER A 22 -2.73 1.08 -7.30
C SER A 22 -3.15 -0.31 -7.77
N GLU A 23 -2.97 -0.62 -9.04
CA GLU A 23 -3.21 -1.95 -9.61
C GLU A 23 -2.29 -3.01 -8.96
N GLY A 24 -1.02 -2.68 -8.75
CA GLY A 24 -0.04 -3.55 -8.09
C GLY A 24 -0.43 -3.92 -6.65
N VAL A 25 -0.87 -2.94 -5.85
CA VAL A 25 -1.37 -3.19 -4.49
C VAL A 25 -2.61 -4.09 -4.52
N ARG A 26 -3.58 -3.81 -5.40
CA ARG A 26 -4.78 -4.67 -5.57
C ARG A 26 -4.43 -6.09 -5.99
N ALA A 27 -3.39 -6.30 -6.78
CA ALA A 27 -2.97 -7.63 -7.21
C ALA A 27 -2.40 -8.44 -6.05
N ILE A 28 -1.56 -7.83 -5.19
CA ILE A 28 -1.07 -8.49 -3.97
C ILE A 28 -2.20 -8.80 -3.01
N MET A 29 -3.09 -7.85 -2.75
CA MET A 29 -4.18 -8.09 -1.83
C MET A 29 -5.10 -9.22 -2.31
N ARG A 30 -5.35 -9.31 -3.63
CA ARG A 30 -6.08 -10.44 -4.24
C ARG A 30 -5.30 -11.75 -4.16
N LYS A 31 -4.00 -11.76 -4.41
CA LYS A 31 -3.12 -12.94 -4.33
C LYS A 31 -3.17 -13.61 -2.94
N TYR A 32 -3.24 -12.81 -1.89
CA TYR A 32 -3.32 -13.29 -0.51
C TYR A 32 -4.75 -13.40 0.03
N GLU A 33 -5.77 -13.07 -0.79
CA GLU A 33 -7.17 -12.99 -0.38
C GLU A 33 -7.37 -12.25 0.94
N LEU A 34 -6.64 -11.13 1.09
CA LEU A 34 -6.69 -10.31 2.31
C LEU A 34 -7.94 -9.43 2.29
N ASP A 35 -8.56 -9.26 3.45
CA ASP A 35 -9.54 -8.21 3.67
C ASP A 35 -8.80 -6.87 3.77
N TYR A 36 -9.02 -6.01 2.79
CA TYR A 36 -8.51 -4.64 2.78
C TYR A 36 -9.64 -3.66 2.44
N GLU A 37 -9.61 -2.51 3.10
CA GLU A 37 -10.51 -1.41 2.84
C GLU A 37 -9.95 -0.56 1.69
N GLU A 38 -10.57 -0.68 0.52
CA GLU A 38 -10.22 0.16 -0.63
C GLU A 38 -10.83 1.55 -0.49
N LYS A 39 -9.99 2.55 -0.24
CA LYS A 39 -10.38 3.96 -0.18
C LYS A 39 -9.97 4.65 -1.46
N ASP A 40 -10.93 4.82 -2.36
CA ASP A 40 -10.70 5.52 -3.61
C ASP A 40 -10.72 7.04 -3.40
N ILE A 41 -9.54 7.65 -3.43
CA ILE A 41 -9.37 9.10 -3.25
C ILE A 41 -9.81 9.92 -4.47
N ILE A 42 -10.00 9.28 -5.63
CA ILE A 42 -10.56 9.91 -6.84
C ILE A 42 -12.09 9.90 -6.75
N ALA A 43 -12.68 8.82 -6.25
CA ALA A 43 -14.12 8.72 -6.08
C ALA A 43 -14.63 9.62 -4.93
N ASN A 44 -13.88 9.74 -3.84
CA ASN A 44 -14.28 10.57 -2.70
C ASN A 44 -13.14 11.48 -2.21
N PRO A 45 -13.25 12.81 -2.39
CA PRO A 45 -12.23 13.75 -1.94
C PRO A 45 -12.06 13.78 -0.40
N ALA A 46 -13.03 13.28 0.37
CA ALA A 46 -12.88 13.15 1.82
C ALA A 46 -11.79 12.13 2.20
N PHE A 47 -11.65 11.03 1.45
CA PHE A 47 -10.58 10.05 1.69
C PHE A 47 -9.21 10.61 1.35
N ARG A 48 -9.13 11.47 0.34
CA ARG A 48 -7.90 12.21 0.03
C ARG A 48 -7.47 13.05 1.23
N TRP A 49 -8.40 13.80 1.82
CA TRP A 49 -8.12 14.60 3.01
C TRP A 49 -7.72 13.75 4.22
N GLU A 50 -8.41 12.62 4.44
CA GLU A 50 -8.05 11.68 5.51
C GLU A 50 -6.64 11.12 5.31
N MET A 51 -6.30 10.73 4.08
CA MET A 51 -4.97 10.28 3.70
C MET A 51 -3.94 11.38 3.93
N GLU A 52 -4.17 12.60 3.47
CA GLU A 52 -3.24 13.73 3.66
C GLU A 52 -2.99 14.02 5.14
N GLN A 53 -4.01 13.93 5.99
CA GLN A 53 -3.84 14.13 7.44
C GLN A 53 -3.10 12.98 8.13
N LYS A 54 -3.37 11.73 7.73
CA LYS A 54 -2.75 10.55 8.36
C LYS A 54 -1.33 10.30 7.85
N SER A 55 -1.13 10.46 6.55
CA SER A 55 0.11 10.16 5.84
C SER A 55 1.06 11.36 5.78
N GLY A 56 0.56 12.58 5.97
CA GLY A 56 1.36 13.81 5.89
C GLY A 56 1.77 14.20 4.46
N GLN A 57 1.35 13.44 3.45
CA GLN A 57 1.69 13.68 2.04
C GLN A 57 0.47 13.56 1.10
N PRO A 58 0.43 14.32 0.00
CA PRO A 58 -0.64 14.26 -1.01
C PRO A 58 -0.43 13.15 -2.04
N LEU A 59 0.66 12.38 -1.91
CA LEU A 59 1.04 11.30 -2.83
C LEU A 59 0.21 10.04 -2.55
N SER A 60 0.02 9.23 -3.58
CA SER A 60 -0.67 7.94 -3.48
C SER A 60 0.04 6.99 -4.43
N PRO A 61 0.22 5.72 -4.06
CA PRO A 61 -0.53 4.94 -3.07
C PRO A 61 -0.09 5.13 -1.60
N CYS A 62 -1.05 5.07 -0.66
CA CYS A 62 -0.76 4.94 0.78
C CYS A 62 -1.51 3.74 1.33
N VAL A 63 -0.89 2.96 2.22
CA VAL A 63 -1.51 1.79 2.83
C VAL A 63 -1.37 1.88 4.34
N GLU A 64 -2.48 1.81 5.06
CA GLU A 64 -2.50 1.73 6.52
C GLU A 64 -2.68 0.27 6.94
N ILE A 65 -1.78 -0.26 7.78
CA ILE A 65 -1.84 -1.65 8.27
C ILE A 65 -1.80 -1.64 9.79
N ASN A 66 -2.85 -2.13 10.44
CA ASN A 66 -2.99 -2.13 11.91
C ASN A 66 -2.77 -0.74 12.55
N GLY A 67 -3.12 0.33 11.83
CA GLY A 67 -2.90 1.71 12.25
C GLY A 67 -1.50 2.27 11.97
N GLU A 68 -0.58 1.49 11.40
CA GLU A 68 0.69 1.98 10.86
C GLU A 68 0.48 2.43 9.42
N MET A 69 0.62 3.74 9.18
CA MET A 69 0.48 4.32 7.84
C MET A 69 1.81 4.19 7.08
N LEU A 70 1.75 3.55 5.92
CA LEU A 70 2.85 3.40 4.97
C LEU A 70 2.57 4.29 3.75
N PRO A 71 3.12 5.52 3.72
CA PRO A 71 3.15 6.34 2.52
C PRO A 71 4.05 5.76 1.43
N ASP A 72 3.68 5.97 0.16
CA ASP A 72 4.53 5.72 -1.02
C ASP A 72 5.03 4.26 -1.18
N VAL A 73 4.22 3.29 -0.76
CA VAL A 73 4.58 1.87 -0.85
C VAL A 73 3.92 1.16 -2.02
N SER A 74 4.67 0.28 -2.65
CA SER A 74 4.20 -0.64 -3.69
C SER A 74 3.58 -1.92 -3.12
N GLY A 75 2.94 -2.72 -3.98
CA GLY A 75 2.37 -4.01 -3.56
C GLY A 75 3.42 -4.96 -2.96
N GLU A 76 4.64 -4.98 -3.52
CA GLU A 76 5.73 -5.81 -3.01
C GLU A 76 6.22 -5.36 -1.64
N GLU A 77 6.36 -4.06 -1.41
CA GLU A 77 6.77 -3.52 -0.10
C GLU A 77 5.75 -3.82 0.98
N VAL A 78 4.45 -3.69 0.65
CA VAL A 78 3.36 -4.05 1.55
C VAL A 78 3.41 -5.54 1.89
N GLU A 79 3.65 -6.39 0.89
CA GLU A 79 3.84 -7.83 1.07
C GLU A 79 5.01 -8.12 2.02
N ALA A 80 6.18 -7.54 1.73
CA ALA A 80 7.40 -7.73 2.53
C ALA A 80 7.21 -7.26 3.98
N TRP A 81 6.59 -6.10 4.19
CA TRP A 81 6.29 -5.58 5.53
C TRP A 81 5.38 -6.54 6.31
N MET A 82 4.35 -7.09 5.65
CA MET A 82 3.45 -8.05 6.29
C MET A 82 4.14 -9.37 6.61
N ILE A 83 5.03 -9.85 5.74
CA ILE A 83 5.82 -11.08 5.98
C ILE A 83 6.77 -10.87 7.17
N GLU A 84 7.48 -9.74 7.21
CA GLU A 84 8.41 -9.41 8.28
C GLU A 84 7.72 -9.33 9.64
N ARG A 85 6.48 -8.82 9.66
CA ARG A 85 5.63 -8.76 10.87
C ARG A 85 4.93 -10.09 11.18
N GLY A 86 5.04 -11.11 10.31
CA GLY A 86 4.39 -12.40 10.47
C GLY A 86 2.87 -12.38 10.26
N LEU A 87 2.34 -11.38 9.54
CA LEU A 87 0.91 -11.24 9.23
C LEU A 87 0.51 -12.12 8.04
N VAL A 88 1.39 -12.29 7.07
CA VAL A 88 1.20 -13.15 5.91
C VAL A 88 2.41 -14.05 5.69
N THR A 89 2.23 -15.17 5.00
CA THR A 89 3.33 -16.06 4.62
C THR A 89 3.73 -15.78 3.19
N ALA A 90 5.00 -15.49 2.95
CA ALA A 90 5.56 -15.30 1.61
C ALA A 90 5.11 -16.45 0.69
N ARG A 91 4.37 -16.12 -0.36
CA ARG A 91 3.96 -17.07 -1.39
C ARG A 91 4.62 -16.71 -2.70
N GLU A 92 5.25 -17.71 -3.30
CA GLU A 92 5.80 -17.68 -4.67
C GLU A 92 4.70 -17.66 -5.76
N VAL A 93 3.49 -17.17 -5.44
CA VAL A 93 2.41 -17.04 -6.43
C VAL A 93 2.72 -15.83 -7.31
N GLU A 94 2.75 -16.04 -8.62
CA GLU A 94 2.91 -14.98 -9.60
C GLU A 94 1.72 -14.00 -9.50
N PRO A 95 1.96 -12.70 -9.31
CA PRO A 95 0.89 -11.72 -9.24
C PRO A 95 0.26 -11.52 -10.63
N ASP A 96 -1.07 -11.36 -10.68
CA ASP A 96 -1.83 -11.10 -11.93
C ASP A 96 -1.51 -9.75 -12.60
N ALA A 97 -0.73 -8.89 -11.94
CA ALA A 97 -0.34 -7.57 -12.45
C ALA A 97 1.10 -7.23 -12.01
N PRO A 98 1.80 -6.30 -12.69
CA PRO A 98 3.13 -5.89 -12.27
C PRO A 98 3.06 -5.13 -10.94
N ILE A 99 3.47 -5.81 -9.87
CA ILE A 99 3.57 -5.28 -8.50
C ILE A 99 4.84 -4.45 -8.29
N ASP A 100 5.86 -4.69 -9.12
CA ASP A 100 7.16 -4.03 -9.21
C ASP A 100 7.11 -2.77 -10.09
N SER A 101 5.91 -2.27 -10.39
CA SER A 101 5.77 -0.98 -11.07
C SER A 101 5.97 0.22 -10.14
N SER A 102 6.42 0.05 -8.88
CA SER A 102 7.20 1.09 -8.16
C SER A 102 8.21 1.62 -9.16
N CYS A 103 8.10 2.89 -9.57
CA CYS A 103 9.11 3.48 -10.46
C CYS A 103 10.47 3.08 -9.88
N SER A 104 11.28 2.37 -10.68
CA SER A 104 12.46 1.63 -10.24
C SER A 104 13.28 2.42 -9.23
N GLN A 105 13.91 1.76 -8.24
CA GLN A 105 14.67 2.37 -7.11
C GLN A 105 15.46 3.66 -7.43
N GLU A 106 15.97 3.82 -8.65
CA GLU A 106 16.62 5.03 -9.17
C GLU A 106 15.71 6.29 -9.20
N GLU A 107 14.41 6.15 -9.47
CA GLU A 107 13.43 7.23 -9.48
C GLU A 107 12.94 7.64 -8.08
N HIS A 108 13.04 6.75 -7.08
CA HIS A 108 12.68 7.05 -5.69
C HIS A 108 13.75 7.94 -5.03
N GLU A 109 15.03 7.67 -5.27
CA GLU A 109 16.12 8.58 -4.87
C GLU A 109 16.06 9.92 -5.61
N ALA A 110 15.66 9.90 -6.89
CA ALA A 110 15.51 11.13 -7.68
C ALA A 110 14.35 12.01 -7.19
N ARG A 111 13.19 11.45 -6.86
CA ARG A 111 12.04 12.25 -6.38
C ARG A 111 12.15 12.68 -4.91
N ALA A 112 12.76 11.86 -4.04
CA ALA A 112 13.07 12.28 -2.67
C ALA A 112 14.04 13.48 -2.62
N ARG A 113 14.98 13.57 -3.58
CA ARG A 113 15.84 14.75 -3.74
C ARG A 113 15.10 15.96 -4.32
N VAL A 114 14.20 15.77 -5.29
CA VAL A 114 13.44 16.88 -5.89
C VAL A 114 12.47 17.52 -4.89
N GLU A 115 11.85 16.73 -4.01
CA GLU A 115 10.98 17.27 -2.95
C GLU A 115 11.73 17.98 -1.81
N ALA A 116 13.00 17.61 -1.54
CA ALA A 116 13.83 18.33 -0.58
C ALA A 116 14.37 19.68 -1.09
N GLU A 117 14.34 19.92 -2.42
CA GLU A 117 14.89 21.13 -3.05
C GLU A 117 13.82 22.20 -3.37
N THR A 118 12.53 21.92 -3.10
CA THR A 118 11.41 22.87 -3.35
C THR A 118 10.91 23.51 -2.05
N GLN A 119 11.79 23.74 -1.06
CA GLN A 119 11.48 24.50 0.16
C GLN A 119 12.22 25.85 0.19
#